data_AF-A0A8S3CP16-F1
#
_entry.id   AF-A0A8S3CP16-F1
#
_cell.length_a   1.000
_cell.length_b   1.000
_cell.length_c   1.000
_cell.angle_alpha   90.00
_cell.angle_beta   90.00
_cell.angle_gamma   90.00
#
_symmetry.space_group_name_H-M   'P 1'
#
loop_
_entity.id
_entity.type
_entity.pdbx_description
1 polymer ?
#
loop_
_entity_poly.entity_id
_entity_poly.type
_entity_poly.pdbx_seq_one_letter_code
_entity_poly.pdbx_strand_id
1 'polypeptide(L)'
;MTSSINKSFCITCNKKQAFFTCSGCRQDFCEDHINEEHQSPVTRMNDFLTDHNQLQELVCKYMEEPQQHSLIQQIDKWERQSINKIQQTADDARTKVLNVISDHVINIKKSLENLSEKVEQIQNDEKFTEIYLRQWRDKLENLKKDLI
;
A
#
# COMPACT_ATOMS: atom_id res chain seq x y z
N MET A 1 -44.04 -73.17 3.65
CA MET A 1 -44.05 -71.79 3.15
C MET A 1 -42.77 -71.12 3.61
N THR A 2 -41.85 -70.87 2.69
CA THR A 2 -40.51 -70.30 2.95
C THR A 2 -40.62 -68.78 3.06
N SER A 3 -40.47 -68.23 4.27
CA SER A 3 -40.41 -66.78 4.48
C SER A 3 -38.95 -66.36 4.59
N SER A 4 -38.39 -65.86 3.48
CA SER A 4 -37.02 -65.33 3.42
C SER A 4 -36.97 -64.01 4.18
N ILE A 5 -36.30 -64.00 5.35
CA ILE A 5 -36.01 -62.76 6.08
C ILE A 5 -34.87 -62.05 5.34
N ASN A 6 -35.22 -61.09 4.47
CA ASN A 6 -34.23 -60.19 3.88
C ASN A 6 -33.65 -59.32 4.99
N LYS A 7 -32.44 -59.66 5.46
CA LYS A 7 -31.70 -58.86 6.43
C LYS A 7 -31.13 -57.64 5.72
N SER A 8 -31.59 -56.44 6.07
CA SER A 8 -30.94 -55.21 5.61
C SER A 8 -29.65 -54.95 6.39
N PHE A 9 -28.69 -54.30 5.74
CA PHE A 9 -27.39 -53.94 6.30
C PHE A 9 -27.29 -52.43 6.47
N CYS A 10 -26.46 -51.99 7.41
CA CYS A 10 -26.19 -50.57 7.63
C CYS A 10 -25.63 -49.89 6.37
N ILE A 11 -26.22 -48.77 5.98
CA ILE A 11 -25.81 -47.98 4.80
C ILE A 11 -24.38 -47.43 4.93
N THR A 12 -23.95 -47.08 6.14
CA THR A 12 -22.63 -46.46 6.38
C THR A 12 -21.49 -47.47 6.32
N CYS A 13 -21.64 -48.65 6.91
CA CYS A 13 -20.55 -49.63 7.00
C CYS A 13 -20.73 -50.90 6.18
N ASN A 14 -21.96 -51.20 5.75
CA ASN A 14 -22.36 -52.40 5.00
C ASN A 14 -21.87 -53.74 5.59
N LYS A 15 -21.55 -53.76 6.89
CA LYS A 15 -20.95 -54.92 7.59
C LYS A 15 -21.86 -55.46 8.68
N LYS A 16 -22.52 -54.56 9.42
CA LYS A 16 -23.42 -54.91 10.52
C LYS A 16 -24.86 -54.93 10.01
N GLN A 17 -25.66 -55.86 10.53
CA GLN A 17 -27.11 -55.90 10.26
C GLN A 17 -27.75 -54.59 10.75
N ALA A 18 -28.70 -54.08 9.97
CA ALA A 18 -29.45 -52.89 10.33
C ALA A 18 -30.21 -53.10 11.64
N PHE A 19 -30.04 -52.15 12.55
CA PHE A 19 -30.72 -52.08 13.84
C PHE A 19 -31.93 -51.14 13.79
N PHE A 20 -31.81 -50.05 13.02
CA PHE A 20 -32.82 -49.01 12.92
C PHE A 20 -32.95 -48.48 11.50
N THR A 21 -34.18 -48.26 11.05
CA THR A 21 -34.49 -47.57 9.80
C THR A 21 -35.01 -46.17 10.12
N CYS A 22 -34.32 -45.13 9.65
CA CYS A 22 -34.79 -43.76 9.85
C CYS A 22 -36.01 -43.48 8.98
N SER A 23 -37.13 -43.09 9.60
CA SER A 23 -38.39 -42.80 8.87
C SER A 23 -38.30 -41.58 7.96
N GLY A 24 -37.41 -40.63 8.26
CA GLY A 24 -37.17 -39.42 7.47
C GLY A 24 -36.37 -39.70 6.19
N CYS A 25 -35.15 -40.21 6.31
CA CYS A 25 -34.28 -40.48 5.16
C CYS A 25 -34.47 -41.88 4.54
N ARG A 26 -35.28 -42.76 5.17
CA ARG A 26 -35.55 -44.14 4.75
C ARG A 26 -34.30 -45.00 4.57
N GLN A 27 -33.26 -44.71 5.35
CA GLN A 27 -32.00 -45.44 5.34
C GLN A 27 -31.87 -46.32 6.58
N ASP A 28 -31.19 -47.46 6.39
CA ASP A 28 -30.94 -48.47 7.39
C ASP A 28 -29.57 -48.28 8.05
N PHE A 29 -29.50 -48.26 9.38
CA PHE A 29 -28.28 -48.03 10.15
C PHE A 29 -28.07 -49.12 11.20
N CYS A 30 -26.82 -49.43 11.54
CA CYS A 30 -26.50 -50.21 12.73
C CYS A 30 -26.43 -49.31 13.96
N GLU A 31 -26.41 -49.91 15.15
CA GLU A 31 -26.42 -49.21 16.45
C GLU A 31 -25.31 -48.16 16.60
N ASP A 32 -24.09 -48.42 16.13
CA ASP A 32 -23.00 -47.44 16.24
C ASP A 32 -23.23 -46.22 15.34
N HIS A 33 -23.49 -46.46 14.04
CA HIS A 33 -23.61 -45.37 13.07
C HIS A 33 -24.91 -44.58 13.20
N ILE A 34 -25.97 -45.14 13.81
CA ILE A 34 -27.15 -44.34 14.15
C ILE A 34 -26.84 -43.36 15.29
N ASN A 35 -26.02 -43.76 16.27
CA ASN A 35 -25.61 -42.88 17.36
C ASN A 35 -24.61 -41.80 16.90
N GLU A 36 -23.79 -42.10 15.88
CA GLU A 36 -22.88 -41.12 15.25
C GLU A 36 -23.61 -40.13 14.33
N GLU A 37 -24.51 -40.61 13.45
CA GLU A 37 -25.33 -39.76 12.57
C GLU A 37 -26.33 -38.90 13.35
N HIS A 38 -26.81 -39.41 14.48
CA HIS A 38 -27.65 -38.68 15.43
C HIS A 38 -26.82 -37.99 16.53
N GLN A 39 -25.69 -37.35 16.18
CA GLN A 39 -25.38 -36.10 16.88
C GLN A 39 -26.65 -35.26 16.88
N SER A 40 -27.15 -34.91 18.08
CA SER A 40 -28.52 -34.43 18.20
C SER A 40 -28.75 -33.28 17.20
N PRO A 41 -29.85 -33.27 16.44
CA PRO A 41 -30.17 -32.16 15.55
C PRO A 41 -30.08 -30.79 16.25
N VAL A 42 -30.29 -30.78 17.57
CA VAL A 42 -30.07 -29.62 18.45
C VAL A 42 -28.62 -29.15 18.45
N THR A 43 -27.64 -30.05 18.55
CA THR A 43 -26.21 -29.72 18.49
C THR A 43 -25.84 -29.06 17.17
N ARG A 44 -26.22 -29.68 16.04
CA ARG A 44 -25.94 -29.13 14.70
C ARG A 44 -26.62 -27.79 14.47
N MET A 45 -27.83 -27.61 15.00
CA MET A 45 -28.54 -26.33 14.95
C MET A 45 -27.83 -25.27 15.79
N ASN A 46 -27.33 -25.62 16.98
CA ASN A 46 -26.59 -24.69 17.82
C ASN A 46 -25.28 -24.25 17.16
N ASP A 47 -24.56 -25.15 16.51
CA ASP A 47 -23.35 -24.82 15.75
C ASP A 47 -23.68 -23.85 14.60
N PHE A 48 -24.73 -24.15 13.83
CA PHE A 48 -25.19 -23.28 12.76
C PHE A 48 -25.61 -21.88 13.26
N LEU A 49 -26.35 -21.81 14.38
CA LEU A 49 -26.74 -20.54 14.99
C LEU A 49 -25.54 -19.75 15.50
N THR A 50 -24.51 -20.44 15.98
CA THR A 50 -23.26 -19.82 16.42
C THR A 50 -22.54 -19.19 15.23
N ASP A 51 -22.35 -19.94 14.14
CA ASP A 51 -21.73 -19.44 12.91
C ASP A 51 -22.54 -18.28 12.30
N HIS A 52 -23.87 -18.40 12.29
CA HIS A 52 -24.77 -17.35 11.83
C HIS A 52 -24.58 -16.05 12.62
N ASN A 53 -24.57 -16.13 13.95
CA ASN A 53 -24.45 -14.96 14.81
C ASN A 53 -23.08 -14.31 14.67
N GLN A 54 -22.00 -15.11 14.58
CA GLN A 54 -20.65 -14.60 14.31
C GLN A 54 -20.59 -13.85 12.98
N LEU A 55 -21.18 -14.41 11.92
CA LEU A 55 -21.24 -13.73 10.63
C LEU A 55 -22.05 -12.43 10.71
N GLN A 56 -23.18 -12.44 11.41
CA GLN A 56 -24.00 -11.25 11.61
C GLN A 56 -23.24 -10.14 12.34
N GLU A 57 -22.51 -10.48 13.41
CA GLU A 57 -21.65 -9.54 14.14
C GLU A 57 -20.55 -8.95 13.24
N LEU A 58 -19.90 -9.78 12.42
CA LEU A 58 -18.89 -9.31 11.46
C LEU A 58 -19.50 -8.34 10.43
N VAL A 59 -20.67 -8.66 9.89
CA VAL A 59 -21.38 -7.79 8.94
C VAL A 59 -21.72 -6.45 9.58
N CYS A 60 -22.31 -6.46 10.80
CA CYS A 60 -22.62 -5.24 11.53
C CYS A 60 -21.35 -4.40 11.77
N LYS A 61 -20.26 -5.04 12.20
CA LYS A 61 -18.98 -4.36 12.41
C LYS A 61 -18.46 -3.68 11.14
N TYR A 62 -18.53 -4.35 9.99
CA TYR A 62 -18.09 -3.73 8.72
C TYR A 62 -19.02 -2.63 8.22
N MET A 63 -20.31 -2.67 8.58
CA MET A 63 -21.25 -1.59 8.27
C MET A 63 -21.00 -0.35 9.14
N GLU A 64 -20.68 -0.53 10.42
CA GLU A 64 -20.37 0.56 11.35
C GLU A 64 -18.97 1.15 11.09
N GLU A 65 -17.98 0.30 10.80
CA GLU A 65 -16.58 0.68 10.69
C GLU A 65 -15.95 0.21 9.36
N PRO A 66 -16.44 0.67 8.18
CA PRO A 66 -15.93 0.23 6.89
C PRO A 66 -14.43 0.54 6.69
N GLN A 67 -13.92 1.55 7.40
CA GLN A 67 -12.52 1.94 7.40
C GLN A 67 -11.59 0.86 8.00
N GLN A 68 -12.11 -0.03 8.84
CA GLN A 68 -11.33 -1.16 9.38
C GLN A 68 -11.15 -2.28 8.37
N HIS A 69 -11.82 -2.23 7.21
CA HIS A 69 -11.64 -3.22 6.18
C HIS A 69 -10.20 -3.23 5.67
N SER A 70 -9.60 -4.42 5.57
CA SER A 70 -8.18 -4.59 5.23
C SER A 70 -7.81 -3.99 3.87
N LEU A 71 -8.74 -3.97 2.91
CA LEU A 71 -8.54 -3.32 1.61
C LEU A 71 -8.48 -1.78 1.73
N ILE A 72 -9.28 -1.18 2.61
CA ILE A 72 -9.23 0.26 2.84
C ILE A 72 -7.91 0.64 3.50
N GLN A 73 -7.49 -0.11 4.52
CA GLN A 73 -6.18 0.10 5.15
C GLN A 73 -5.00 -0.06 4.17
N GLN A 74 -5.12 -0.94 3.17
CA GLN A 74 -4.13 -1.07 2.10
C GLN A 74 -4.12 0.16 1.18
N ILE A 75 -5.28 0.71 0.84
CA ILE A 75 -5.40 1.95 0.08
C ILE A 75 -4.75 3.11 0.86
N ASP A 76 -5.08 3.27 2.15
CA ASP A 76 -4.49 4.33 3.00
C ASP A 76 -2.98 4.20 3.14
N LYS A 77 -2.48 2.97 3.22
CA LYS A 77 -1.04 2.70 3.23
C LYS A 77 -0.40 3.10 1.90
N TRP A 78 -1.01 2.71 0.79
CA TRP A 78 -0.53 3.05 -0.55
C TRP A 78 -0.53 4.57 -0.78
N GLU A 79 -1.59 5.26 -0.36
CA GLU A 79 -1.69 6.71 -0.46
C GLU A 79 -0.56 7.41 0.31
N ARG A 80 -0.37 7.08 1.59
CA ARG A 80 0.69 7.65 2.42
C ARG A 80 2.08 7.42 1.83
N GLN A 81 2.34 6.20 1.35
CA GLN A 81 3.61 5.87 0.70
C GLN A 81 3.82 6.66 -0.59
N SER A 82 2.77 6.89 -1.37
CA SER A 82 2.83 7.64 -2.62
C SER A 82 3.10 9.12 -2.37
N ILE A 83 2.41 9.73 -1.40
CA ILE A 83 2.66 11.12 -0.98
C ILE A 83 4.12 11.29 -0.55
N ASN A 84 4.62 10.38 0.29
CA ASN A 84 6.00 10.45 0.78
C ASN A 84 7.03 10.36 -0.36
N LYS A 85 6.82 9.47 -1.34
CA LYS A 85 7.70 9.36 -2.52
C LYS A 85 7.69 10.62 -3.37
N ILE A 86 6.52 11.22 -3.57
CA ILE A 86 6.38 12.47 -4.34
C ILE A 86 7.14 13.60 -3.63
N GLN A 87 6.98 13.72 -2.31
CA GLN A 87 7.68 14.71 -1.50
C GLN A 87 9.20 14.55 -1.56
N GLN A 88 9.70 13.33 -1.33
CA GLN A 88 11.13 13.01 -1.44
C GLN A 88 11.69 13.37 -2.81
N THR A 89 10.99 12.98 -3.88
CA THR A 89 11.43 13.27 -5.25
C THR A 89 11.46 14.78 -5.52
N ALA A 90 10.47 15.53 -5.02
CA ALA A 90 10.43 16.97 -5.16
C ALA A 90 11.57 17.66 -4.39
N ASP A 91 11.88 17.19 -3.18
CA ASP A 91 12.96 17.73 -2.36
C ASP A 91 14.35 17.42 -2.94
N ASP A 92 14.52 16.23 -3.50
CA ASP A 92 15.73 15.87 -4.24
C ASP A 92 15.91 16.76 -5.49
N ALA A 93 14.82 17.01 -6.22
CA ALA A 93 14.85 17.90 -7.38
C ALA A 93 15.20 19.33 -6.98
N ARG A 94 14.57 19.87 -5.92
CA ARG A 94 14.90 21.20 -5.37
C ARG A 94 16.35 21.28 -4.96
N THR A 95 16.87 20.29 -4.24
CA THR A 95 18.26 20.25 -3.79
C THR A 95 19.22 20.28 -4.98
N LYS A 96 18.96 19.50 -6.04
CA LYS A 96 19.77 19.51 -7.26
C LYS A 96 19.78 20.89 -7.93
N VAL A 97 18.62 21.53 -8.05
CA VAL A 97 18.51 22.88 -8.64
C VAL A 97 19.24 23.92 -7.78
N LEU A 98 19.08 23.87 -6.46
CA LEU A 98 19.77 24.78 -5.53
C LEU A 98 21.29 24.64 -5.61
N ASN A 99 21.81 23.42 -5.77
CA ASN A 99 23.24 23.21 -5.97
C ASN A 99 23.74 23.86 -7.26
N VAL A 100 23.02 23.67 -8.38
CA VAL A 100 23.36 24.30 -9.66
C VAL A 100 23.31 25.83 -9.55
N ILE A 101 22.29 26.39 -8.90
CA ILE A 101 22.19 27.83 -8.64
C ILE A 101 23.38 28.30 -7.79
N SER A 102 23.74 27.57 -6.73
CA SER A 102 24.85 27.93 -5.86
C SER A 102 26.18 27.95 -6.61
N ASP A 103 26.46 26.92 -7.40
CA ASP A 103 27.66 26.84 -8.24
C ASP A 103 27.72 28.02 -9.24
N HIS A 104 26.58 28.33 -9.86
CA HIS A 104 26.46 29.44 -10.80
C HIS A 104 26.74 30.80 -10.13
N VAL A 105 26.13 31.05 -8.96
CA VAL A 105 26.36 32.26 -8.17
C VAL A 105 27.82 32.38 -7.73
N ILE A 106 28.46 31.28 -7.33
CA ILE A 106 29.89 31.26 -6.98
C ILE A 106 30.75 31.65 -8.19
N ASN A 107 30.42 31.18 -9.39
CA ASN A 107 31.15 31.51 -10.61
C ASN A 107 30.99 32.98 -11.01
N ILE A 108 29.78 33.53 -10.86
CA ILE A 108 29.52 34.97 -11.05
C ILE A 108 30.33 35.79 -10.06
N LYS A 109 30.34 35.41 -8.77
CA LYS A 109 31.13 36.09 -7.74
C LYS A 109 32.62 36.13 -8.09
N LYS A 110 33.21 34.99 -8.47
CA LYS A 110 34.62 34.93 -8.90
C LYS A 110 34.89 35.82 -10.12
N SER A 111 33.96 35.85 -11.08
CA SER A 111 34.08 36.69 -12.28
C SER A 111 34.01 38.17 -11.96
N LEU A 112 33.20 38.55 -10.96
CA LEU A 112 33.11 39.91 -10.45
C LEU A 112 34.38 40.30 -9.69
N GLU A 113 34.91 39.44 -8.82
CA GLU A 113 36.19 39.66 -8.11
C GLU A 113 37.34 39.89 -9.11
N ASN A 114 37.45 39.06 -10.15
CA ASN A 114 38.44 39.25 -11.21
C ASN A 114 38.27 40.57 -11.98
N LEU A 115 37.03 41.02 -12.18
CA LEU A 115 36.76 42.31 -12.81
C LEU A 115 37.22 43.45 -11.89
N SER A 116 36.91 43.38 -10.59
CA SER A 116 37.36 44.37 -9.60
C SER A 116 38.88 44.50 -9.57
N GLU A 117 39.62 43.39 -9.53
CA GLU A 117 41.09 43.40 -9.57
C GLU A 117 41.63 44.10 -10.83
N LYS A 118 41.03 43.83 -12.00
CA LYS A 118 41.42 44.49 -13.27
C LYS A 118 41.12 45.98 -13.27
N VAL A 119 40.00 46.39 -12.68
CA VAL A 119 39.62 47.79 -12.55
C VAL A 119 40.62 48.50 -11.65
N GLU A 120 40.96 47.93 -10.49
CA GLU A 120 41.94 48.50 -9.55
C GLU A 120 43.33 48.64 -10.18
N GLN A 121 43.81 47.61 -10.89
CA GLN A 121 45.11 47.65 -11.58
C GLN A 121 45.18 48.80 -12.60
N ILE A 122 44.18 48.93 -13.46
CA ILE A 122 44.16 49.94 -14.52
C ILE A 122 43.94 51.35 -13.95
N GLN A 123 43.18 51.47 -12.86
CA GLN A 123 43.02 52.73 -12.14
C GLN A 123 44.34 53.20 -11.53
N ASN A 124 45.08 52.30 -10.89
CA ASN A 124 46.38 52.59 -10.28
C ASN A 124 47.46 52.93 -11.32
N ASP A 125 47.37 52.36 -12.52
CA ASP A 125 48.29 52.65 -13.63
C ASP A 125 47.95 53.96 -14.38
N GLU A 126 46.84 54.64 -14.03
CA GLU A 126 46.27 55.81 -14.75
C GLU A 126 46.05 55.59 -16.27
N LYS A 127 46.01 54.33 -16.73
CA LYS A 127 45.95 53.93 -18.15
C LYS A 127 44.54 53.55 -18.62
N PHE A 128 43.50 54.16 -18.06
CA PHE A 128 42.14 53.88 -18.50
C PHE A 128 41.82 54.61 -19.81
N THR A 129 41.11 53.93 -20.70
CA THR A 129 40.62 54.46 -21.97
C THR A 129 39.12 54.25 -22.02
N GLU A 130 38.41 55.02 -22.84
CA GLU A 130 36.97 54.85 -23.06
C GLU A 130 36.62 53.42 -23.51
N ILE A 131 37.54 52.74 -24.21
CA ILE A 131 37.39 51.35 -24.64
C ILE A 131 37.32 50.42 -23.42
N TYR A 132 38.19 50.59 -22.42
CA TYR A 132 38.16 49.78 -21.20
C TYR A 132 36.89 50.01 -20.38
N LEU A 133 36.44 51.27 -20.27
CA LEU A 133 35.19 51.61 -19.58
C LEU A 133 33.98 50.94 -20.23
N ARG A 134 33.91 50.93 -21.57
CA ARG A 134 32.85 50.23 -22.30
C ARG A 134 32.90 48.71 -22.07
N GLN A 135 34.08 48.11 -22.16
CA GLN A 135 34.24 46.66 -21.95
C GLN A 135 33.85 46.22 -20.54
N TRP A 136 34.23 46.97 -19.51
CA TRP A 136 33.84 46.67 -18.13
C TRP A 136 32.33 46.81 -17.93
N ARG A 137 31.71 47.84 -18.51
CA ARG A 137 30.26 48.02 -18.48
C ARG A 137 29.54 46.84 -19.13
N ASP A 138 29.97 46.43 -20.33
CA ASP A 138 29.38 45.30 -21.03
C ASP A 138 29.53 44.00 -20.23
N LYS A 139 30.70 43.77 -19.64
CA LYS A 139 30.95 42.59 -18.80
C LYS A 139 30.08 42.58 -17.54
N LEU A 140 29.89 43.74 -16.92
CA LEU A 140 29.07 43.89 -15.72
C LEU A 140 27.57 43.69 -16.04
N GLU A 141 27.09 44.16 -17.19
CA GLU A 141 25.74 43.88 -17.68
C GLU A 141 25.53 42.40 -18.02
N ASN A 142 26.53 41.73 -18.59
CA ASN A 142 26.44 40.28 -18.83
C ASN A 142 26.37 39.49 -17.52
N LEU A 143 27.19 39.82 -16.52
CA LEU A 143 27.13 39.16 -15.21
C LEU A 143 25.78 39.38 -14.50
N LYS A 144 25.14 40.55 -14.68
CA LYS A 144 23.78 40.78 -14.17
C LYS A 144 22.74 39.90 -14.87
N LYS A 145 22.85 39.74 -16.19
CA LYS A 145 21.95 38.88 -16.96
C LYS A 145 22.13 37.41 -16.57
N ASP A 146 23.36 36.98 -16.35
CA ASP A 146 23.65 35.61 -15.94
C ASP A 146 23.09 35.32 -14.53
N LEU A 147 22.95 36.32 -13.65
CA LEU A 147 22.42 36.14 -12.31
C LEU A 147 20.90 35.90 -12.24
N ILE A 148 20.14 36.36 -13.25
CA ILE A 148 18.66 36.48 -13.22
C ILE A 148 18.00 35.41 -14.08
#